data_AF-A0A967EZX0-F1
#
_entry.id   AF-A0A967EZX0-F1
#
_cell.length_a   1.000
_cell.length_b   1.000
_cell.length_c   1.000
_cell.angle_alpha   90.00
_cell.angle_beta   90.00
_cell.angle_gamma   90.00
#
_symmetry.space_group_name_H-M   'P 1'
#
loop_
_entity.id
_entity.type
_entity.pdbx_description
1 polymer ?
#
loop_
_entity_poly.entity_id
_entity_poly.type
_entity_poly.pdbx_seq_one_letter_code
_entity_poly.pdbx_strand_id
1 'polypeptide(L)'
;MQALKLLVIFMAVLILAGMGLLAYGLVTRVAEGDGGGGFAAVDVPLPDGCSIAETAVAENRLILRFEGLAERGCQQVVVVDMTTGKVLGQVRGVPGAP
;
A
#
# COMPACT_ATOMS: atom_id res chain seq x y z
N MET A 1 7.37 -10.75 -53.41
CA MET A 1 6.31 -10.02 -52.65
C MET A 1 5.89 -10.71 -51.35
N GLN A 2 5.85 -12.04 -51.28
CA GLN A 2 5.40 -12.75 -50.06
C GLN A 2 6.38 -12.66 -48.87
N ALA A 3 7.69 -12.71 -49.11
CA ALA A 3 8.70 -12.62 -48.05
C ALA A 3 8.66 -11.27 -47.29
N LEU A 4 8.52 -10.16 -48.02
CA LEU A 4 8.38 -8.82 -47.44
C LEU A 4 7.10 -8.72 -46.58
N LYS A 5 5.98 -9.29 -47.05
CA LYS A 5 4.71 -9.24 -46.34
C LYS A 5 4.76 -10.02 -45.02
N LEU A 6 5.48 -11.15 -45.00
CA LEU A 6 5.68 -11.96 -43.80
C LEU A 6 6.53 -11.23 -42.74
N LEU A 7 7.58 -10.54 -43.17
CA LEU A 7 8.43 -9.73 -42.28
C LEU A 7 7.62 -8.60 -41.62
N VAL A 8 6.76 -7.91 -42.38
CA VAL A 8 5.91 -6.83 -41.85
C VAL A 8 4.91 -7.35 -40.82
N ILE A 9 4.27 -8.50 -41.08
CA ILE A 9 3.32 -9.11 -40.13
C ILE A 9 4.04 -9.46 -38.83
N PHE A 10 5.25 -10.02 -38.93
CA PHE A 10 6.06 -10.34 -37.75
C PHE A 10 6.43 -9.10 -36.92
N MET A 11 6.86 -8.03 -37.60
CA MET A 11 7.18 -6.75 -36.93
C MET A 11 5.94 -6.12 -36.27
N ALA A 12 4.78 -6.18 -36.93
CA ALA A 12 3.54 -5.66 -36.36
C ALA A 12 3.14 -6.40 -35.08
N VAL A 13 3.28 -7.73 -35.05
CA VAL A 13 3.00 -8.54 -33.85
C VAL A 13 3.98 -8.19 -32.72
N LEU A 14 5.27 -8.03 -33.02
CA LEU A 14 6.27 -7.63 -32.03
C LEU A 14 6.00 -6.25 -31.44
N ILE A 15 5.56 -5.28 -32.26
CA ILE A 15 5.20 -3.94 -31.78
C ILE A 15 3.97 -4.02 -30.87
N LEU A 16 2.93 -4.77 -31.24
CA LEU A 16 1.74 -4.95 -30.40
C LEU A 16 2.08 -5.63 -29.06
N ALA A 17 2.94 -6.65 -29.08
CA ALA A 17 3.42 -7.30 -27.87
C ALA A 17 4.23 -6.33 -26.99
N GLY A 18 5.15 -5.56 -27.58
CA GLY A 18 5.94 -4.56 -26.87
C GLY A 18 5.09 -3.44 -26.27
N MET A 19 4.15 -2.90 -27.04
CA MET A 19 3.23 -1.84 -26.59
C MET A 19 2.30 -2.36 -25.48
N GLY A 20 1.83 -3.61 -25.57
CA GLY A 20 1.05 -4.25 -24.51
C GLY A 20 1.84 -4.45 -23.22
N LEU A 21 3.08 -4.96 -23.31
CA LEU A 21 3.99 -5.10 -22.16
C LEU A 21 4.30 -3.75 -21.51
N LEU A 22 4.56 -2.71 -22.31
CA LEU A 22 4.80 -1.36 -21.80
C LEU A 22 3.57 -0.80 -21.10
N ALA A 23 2.38 -0.92 -21.69
CA ALA A 23 1.14 -0.44 -21.07
C ALA A 23 0.87 -1.16 -19.75
N TYR A 24 1.02 -2.48 -19.72
CA TYR A 24 0.88 -3.28 -18.51
C TYR A 24 1.87 -2.86 -17.43
N GLY A 25 3.16 -2.76 -17.78
CA GLY A 25 4.21 -2.34 -16.86
C GLY A 25 4.03 -0.92 -16.34
N LEU A 26 3.52 0.00 -17.16
CA LEU A 26 3.22 1.36 -16.73
C LEU A 26 2.05 1.37 -15.75
N VAL A 27 0.97 0.64 -16.02
CA VAL A 27 -0.19 0.56 -15.13
C VAL A 27 0.18 -0.07 -13.80
N THR A 28 0.97 -1.16 -13.78
CA THR A 28 1.40 -1.77 -12.52
C THR A 28 2.31 -0.84 -11.73
N ARG A 29 3.29 -0.21 -12.39
CA ARG A 29 4.25 0.69 -11.72
C ARG A 29 3.59 1.98 -11.21
N VAL A 30 2.59 2.49 -11.93
CA VAL A 30 1.82 3.67 -11.51
C VAL A 30 0.81 3.30 -10.41
N ALA A 31 0.21 2.11 -10.44
CA ALA A 31 -0.65 1.63 -9.35
C ALA A 31 0.13 1.47 -8.03
N GLU A 32 1.42 1.12 -8.09
CA GLU A 32 2.32 1.13 -6.95
C GLU A 32 2.73 2.57 -6.53
N GLY A 33 2.52 3.56 -7.40
CA GLY A 33 2.95 4.96 -7.22
C GLY A 33 1.83 5.99 -7.08
N ASP A 34 0.57 5.59 -6.92
CA ASP A 34 -0.57 6.51 -6.79
C ASP A 34 -0.65 7.13 -5.38
N GLY A 35 0.33 7.95 -5.02
CA GLY A 35 0.29 8.85 -3.86
C GLY A 35 -0.60 10.08 -4.04
N GLY A 36 -1.56 10.06 -4.96
CA GLY A 36 -2.38 11.21 -5.35
C GLY A 36 -3.78 11.28 -4.73
N GLY A 37 -4.28 10.18 -4.15
CA GLY A 37 -5.55 10.18 -3.41
C GLY A 37 -5.30 10.49 -1.95
N GLY A 38 -5.53 11.73 -1.50
CA GLY A 38 -5.58 12.02 -0.07
C GLY A 38 -6.51 11.00 0.62
N PHE A 39 -6.04 10.36 1.69
CA PHE A 39 -6.79 9.31 2.35
C PHE A 39 -8.10 9.89 2.91
N ALA A 40 -9.22 9.60 2.23
CA ALA A 40 -10.54 9.98 2.71
C ALA A 40 -10.89 9.03 3.86
N ALA A 41 -10.98 9.58 5.08
CA ALA A 41 -11.42 8.93 6.33
C ALA A 41 -11.11 7.43 6.45
N VAL A 42 -10.02 7.08 7.14
CA VAL A 42 -9.64 5.68 7.40
C VAL A 42 -10.23 5.22 8.72
N ASP A 43 -11.16 4.26 8.68
CA ASP A 43 -11.67 3.58 9.87
C ASP A 43 -10.61 2.63 10.43
N VAL A 44 -9.97 3.05 11.52
CA VAL A 44 -9.02 2.20 12.26
C VAL A 44 -9.81 1.48 13.37
N PRO A 45 -9.79 0.14 13.44
CA PRO A 45 -10.49 -0.60 14.50
C PRO A 45 -9.81 -0.34 15.85
N LEU A 46 -10.35 0.58 16.62
CA LEU A 46 -9.94 0.82 18.00
C LEU A 46 -10.75 -0.09 18.94
N PRO A 47 -10.11 -0.84 19.86
CA PRO A 47 -10.81 -1.48 20.95
C PRO A 47 -11.46 -0.43 21.87
N ASP A 48 -12.62 -0.77 22.44
CA ASP A 48 -13.36 0.14 23.30
C ASP A 48 -12.51 0.65 24.48
N GLY A 49 -12.44 1.97 24.63
CA GLY A 49 -11.72 2.63 25.71
C GLY A 49 -10.23 2.85 25.47
N CYS A 50 -9.71 2.57 24.27
CA CYS A 50 -8.36 3.00 23.88
C CYS A 50 -8.41 4.40 23.25
N SER A 51 -7.45 5.27 23.59
CA SER A 51 -7.28 6.59 22.97
C SER A 51 -5.99 6.67 22.16
N ILE A 52 -5.94 7.54 21.16
CA ILE A 52 -4.71 7.83 20.41
C ILE A 52 -3.81 8.66 21.33
N ALA A 53 -2.66 8.11 21.73
CA ALA A 53 -1.70 8.82 22.56
C ALA A 53 -0.66 9.56 21.74
N GLU A 54 -0.19 8.96 20.65
CA GLU A 54 0.77 9.62 19.77
C GLU A 54 0.55 9.22 18.32
N THR A 55 0.75 10.21 17.45
CA THR A 55 0.75 10.05 16.01
C THR A 55 2.12 10.49 15.50
N ALA A 56 2.85 9.58 14.87
CA ALA A 56 4.14 9.88 14.26
C ALA A 56 4.06 9.63 12.75
N VAL A 57 4.60 10.55 11.96
CA VAL A 57 4.68 10.39 10.50
C VAL A 57 6.11 10.04 10.13
N ALA A 58 6.30 8.93 9.42
CA ALA A 58 7.61 8.48 8.95
C ALA A 58 7.53 8.15 7.46
N GLU A 59 8.15 9.00 6.63
CA GLU A 59 8.14 8.94 5.17
C GLU A 59 6.72 8.91 4.59
N ASN A 60 6.18 7.71 4.34
CA ASN A 60 4.88 7.47 3.75
C ASN A 60 3.95 6.65 4.65
N ARG A 61 4.30 6.54 5.93
CA ARG A 61 3.58 5.74 6.93
C ARG A 61 3.16 6.62 8.10
N LEU A 62 1.89 6.51 8.45
CA LEU A 62 1.32 7.07 9.66
C LEU A 62 1.35 6.00 10.75
N ILE A 63 2.10 6.26 11.81
CA ILE A 63 2.23 5.40 12.97
C ILE A 63 1.30 5.94 14.05
N LEU A 64 0.31 5.13 14.43
CA LEU A 64 -0.63 5.44 15.49
C LEU A 64 -0.30 4.58 16.69
N ARG A 65 0.03 5.22 17.82
CA ARG A 65 0.19 4.54 19.11
C ARG A 65 -1.05 4.76 19.95
N PHE A 66 -1.66 3.66 20.37
CA PHE A 66 -2.79 3.67 21.28
C PHE A 66 -2.32 3.57 22.72
N GLU A 67 -3.05 4.23 23.60
CA GLU A 67 -2.91 4.13 25.05
C GLU A 67 -4.24 3.71 25.67
N GLY A 68 -4.15 3.03 26.81
CA GLY A 68 -5.28 2.48 27.55
C GLY A 68 -4.84 1.31 28.41
N LEU A 69 -5.79 0.62 29.03
CA LEU A 69 -5.48 -0.51 29.90
C LEU A 69 -4.82 -1.64 29.09
N ALA A 70 -3.64 -2.09 29.54
CA ALA A 70 -2.89 -3.17 28.91
C ALA A 70 -3.70 -4.49 28.85
N GLU A 71 -4.56 -4.73 29.84
CA GLU A 71 -5.48 -5.87 29.91
C GLU A 71 -6.52 -5.90 28.79
N ARG A 72 -6.80 -4.75 28.15
CA ARG A 72 -7.72 -4.61 27.01
C ARG A 72 -7.02 -4.62 25.65
N GLY A 73 -5.70 -4.84 25.62
CA GLY A 73 -4.93 -4.87 24.37
C GLY A 73 -4.70 -3.49 23.75
N CYS A 74 -4.85 -2.40 24.52
CA CYS A 74 -4.65 -1.03 24.02
C CYS A 74 -3.18 -0.71 23.70
N GLN A 75 -2.21 -1.51 24.17
CA GLN A 75 -0.79 -1.34 23.81
C GLN A 75 -0.49 -1.96 22.44
N GLN A 76 -0.97 -1.28 21.40
CA GLN A 76 -0.68 -1.62 20.02
C GLN A 76 -0.27 -0.40 19.21
N VAL A 77 0.55 -0.67 18.19
CA VAL A 77 0.97 0.30 17.20
C VAL A 77 0.37 -0.12 15.86
N VAL A 78 -0.42 0.75 15.26
CA VAL A 78 -0.99 0.52 13.93
C VAL A 78 -0.24 1.39 12.93
N VAL A 79 0.20 0.75 11.85
CA VAL A 79 0.90 1.43 10.76
C VAL A 79 -0.07 1.54 9.60
N VAL A 80 -0.37 2.77 9.19
CA VAL A 80 -1.24 3.08 8.06
C VAL A 80 -0.39 3.63 6.93
N ASP A 81 -0.60 3.13 5.72
CA ASP A 81 0.00 3.71 4.52
C ASP A 81 -0.74 4.99 4.14
N MET A 82 -0.04 6.12 4.07
CA MET A 82 -0.68 7.42 3.82
C MET A 82 -1.08 7.63 2.36
N THR A 83 -0.57 6.79 1.45
CA THR A 83 -0.87 6.84 0.02
C THR A 83 -2.16 6.09 -0.30
N THR A 84 -2.35 4.93 0.32
CA THR A 84 -3.49 4.04 0.05
C THR A 84 -4.56 4.09 1.14
N GLY A 85 -4.26 4.67 2.29
CA GLY A 85 -5.13 4.65 3.48
C GLY A 85 -5.26 3.25 4.10
N LYS A 86 -4.48 2.26 3.66
CA LYS A 86 -4.58 0.88 4.14
C LYS A 86 -3.76 0.68 5.41
N VAL A 87 -4.31 -0.10 6.33
CA VAL A 87 -3.55 -0.58 7.49
C VAL A 87 -2.53 -1.63 7.01
N LEU A 88 -1.24 -1.29 7.07
CA LEU A 88 -0.12 -2.16 6.70
C LEU A 88 0.10 -3.26 7.73
N GLY A 89 -0.24 -3.00 9.00
CA GLY A 89 -0.10 -3.98 10.05
C GLY A 89 -0.29 -3.40 11.44
N GLN A 90 -0.36 -4.32 12.40
CA GLN A 90 -0.52 -4.04 13.82
C GLN A 90 0.58 -4.76 14.60
N VAL A 91 1.29 -4.00 15.44
CA VAL A 91 2.32 -4.52 16.34
C VAL A 91 1.77 -4.45 17.75
N ARG A 92 1.68 -5.59 18.43
CA ARG A 92 1.21 -5.66 19.84
C ARG A 92 2.41 -5.76 20.75
N GLY A 93 2.47 -4.87 21.75
CA GLY A 93 3.39 -5.03 22.88
C GLY A 93 2.86 -6.11 23.80
N VAL A 94 3.57 -7.23 23.90
CA VAL A 94 3.34 -8.22 24.96
C VAL A 94 4.26 -7.90 26.14
N PRO A 95 3.78 -7.98 27.40
CA PRO A 95 4.63 -7.73 28.55
C PRO A 95 5.79 -8.73 28.55
N GLY A 96 7.02 -8.21 28.47
CA GLY A 96 8.23 -9.00 28.64
C GLY A 96 8.29 -9.51 30.06
N ALA A 97 8.47 -10.82 30.23
CA ALA A 97 8.70 -11.40 31.55
C ALA A 97 9.99 -10.78 32.16
N PRO A 98 10.00 -10.45 33.46
CA PRO A 98 11.15 -9.87 34.14
C PRO A 98 12.33 -10.85 34.26
#